data_AF-A0A8J3BTQ0-F1
#
_entry.id   AF-A0A8J3BTQ0-F1
#
_cell.length_a   1.000
_cell.length_b   1.000
_cell.length_c   1.000
_cell.angle_alpha   90.00
_cell.angle_beta   90.00
_cell.angle_gamma   90.00
#
_symmetry.space_group_name_H-M   'P 1'
#
loop_
_entity.id
_entity.type
_entity.pdbx_description
1 polymer ?
#
loop_
_entity_poly.entity_id
_entity_poly.type
_entity_poly.pdbx_seq_one_letter_code
_entity_poly.pdbx_strand_id
1 'polypeptide(L)' 'MSGTTATTQAAAVPARVFWTALAVVGALLLLTYLVAFDNGAVSQSGMLLHELMHDGRHLLGVPCH' A
#
# COMPACT_ATOMS: atom_id res chain seq x y z
N MET A 1 22.09 -53.38 16.06
CA MET A 1 22.12 -51.90 15.90
C MET A 1 20.83 -51.50 15.19
N SER A 2 19.75 -51.27 15.94
CA SER A 2 18.46 -50.88 15.37
C SER A 2 18.39 -49.36 15.37
N GLY A 3 18.51 -48.76 14.18
CA GLY A 3 18.40 -47.32 14.00
C GLY A 3 16.94 -46.90 14.00
N THR A 4 16.54 -46.07 14.96
CA THR A 4 15.21 -45.47 15.02
C THR A 4 15.16 -44.33 13.99
N THR A 5 14.46 -44.54 12.88
CA THR A 5 14.18 -43.48 11.91
C THR A 5 13.11 -42.54 12.45
N ALA A 6 13.52 -41.41 13.02
CA ALA A 6 12.59 -40.36 13.42
C ALA A 6 11.97 -39.74 12.15
N THR A 7 10.67 -39.94 11.97
CA THR A 7 9.93 -39.31 10.87
C THR A 7 9.56 -37.89 11.29
N THR A 8 10.18 -36.89 10.68
CA THR A 8 9.85 -35.48 10.92
C THR A 8 8.48 -35.19 10.30
N GLN A 9 7.44 -35.13 11.13
CA GLN A 9 6.10 -34.79 10.66
C GLN A 9 6.00 -33.27 10.46
N ALA A 10 5.73 -32.84 9.23
CA ALA A 10 5.53 -31.43 8.93
C ALA A 10 4.23 -30.94 9.61
N ALA A 11 4.35 -29.90 10.44
CA ALA A 11 3.19 -29.26 11.05
C ALA A 11 2.38 -28.53 9.96
N ALA A 12 1.14 -28.95 9.75
CA ALA A 12 0.23 -28.28 8.82
C ALA A 12 -0.23 -26.93 9.41
N VAL A 13 -0.04 -25.84 8.67
CA VAL A 13 -0.60 -24.54 9.06
C VAL A 13 -2.11 -24.58 8.85
N PRO A 14 -2.93 -24.29 9.88
CA PRO A 14 -4.37 -24.27 9.70
C PRO A 14 -4.77 -23.15 8.75
N ALA A 15 -5.65 -23.45 7.79
CA ALA A 15 -6.07 -22.50 6.76
C ALA A 15 -6.57 -21.17 7.35
N ARG A 16 -7.23 -21.18 8.52
CA ARG A 16 -7.67 -19.95 9.18
C ARG A 16 -6.51 -19.01 9.48
N VAL A 17 -5.37 -19.55 9.97
CA VAL A 17 -4.21 -18.74 10.36
C VAL A 17 -3.58 -18.11 9.12
N PHE A 18 -3.50 -18.88 8.04
CA PHE A 18 -3.04 -18.37 6.75
C PHE A 18 -3.90 -17.21 6.25
N TRP A 19 -5.23 -17.38 6.23
CA TRP A 19 -6.15 -16.31 5.80
C TRP A 19 -6.10 -15.09 6.71
N THR A 20 -6.02 -15.27 8.03
CA THR A 20 -5.89 -14.14 8.95
C THR A 20 -4.57 -13.39 8.75
N ALA A 21 -3.46 -14.10 8.53
CA ALA A 21 -2.17 -13.47 8.26
C ALA A 21 -2.21 -12.66 6.96
N LEU A 22 -2.79 -13.22 5.89
CA LEU A 22 -2.96 -12.52 4.62
C LEU A 22 -3.81 -11.25 4.78
N ALA A 23 -4.92 -11.33 5.53
CA ALA A 23 -5.79 -10.19 5.78
C ALA A 23 -5.07 -9.08 6.57
N VAL A 24 -4.31 -9.44 7.60
CA VAL A 24 -3.53 -8.48 8.39
C VAL A 24 -2.46 -7.80 7.53
N VAL A 25 -1.70 -8.57 6.76
CA VAL A 25 -0.67 -8.01 5.87
C VAL A 25 -1.32 -7.10 4.83
N GLY A 26 -2.42 -7.52 4.22
CA GLY A 26 -3.17 -6.70 3.27
C GLY A 26 -3.68 -5.38 3.88
N ALA A 27 -4.21 -5.44 5.10
CA ALA A 27 -4.66 -4.25 5.82
C ALA A 27 -3.51 -3.28 6.13
N LEU A 28 -2.34 -3.81 6.55
CA LEU A 28 -1.16 -2.98 6.79
C LEU A 28 -0.64 -2.32 5.51
N LEU A 29 -0.61 -3.05 4.39
CA LEU A 29 -0.24 -2.51 3.08
C LEU A 29 -1.21 -1.43 2.61
N LEU A 30 -2.50 -1.63 2.83
CA LEU A 30 -3.52 -0.63 2.51
C LEU A 30 -3.32 0.63 3.36
N LEU A 31 -3.10 0.47 4.67
CA LEU A 31 -2.84 1.58 5.58
C LEU A 31 -1.60 2.37 5.16
N THR A 32 -0.49 1.70 4.86
CA THR A 32 0.73 2.39 4.42
C THR A 32 0.54 3.07 3.07
N TYR A 33 -0.19 2.46 2.13
CA TYR A 33 -0.55 3.09 0.87
C TYR A 33 -1.35 4.37 1.08
N LEU A 34 -2.39 4.35 1.93
CA LEU A 34 -3.22 5.51 2.20
C LEU A 34 -2.41 6.64 2.83
N VAL A 35 -1.56 6.33 3.82
CA VAL A 35 -0.67 7.32 4.45
C VAL A 35 0.30 7.91 3.42
N ALA A 36 0.91 7.07 2.57
CA ALA A 36 1.84 7.53 1.53
C ALA A 36 1.14 8.34 0.43
N PHE A 37 -0.12 8.03 0.13
CA PHE A 37 -0.96 8.81 -0.78
C PHE A 37 -1.27 10.20 -0.21
N ASP A 38 -1.73 10.25 1.04
CA ASP A 38 -2.12 11.49 1.72
C ASP A 38 -0.94 12.44 1.96
N ASN A 39 0.23 11.90 2.33
CA ASN A 39 1.46 12.68 2.48
C ASN A 39 2.14 13.01 1.14
N GLY A 40 1.50 12.71 0.01
CA GLY A 40 2.01 13.02 -1.33
C GLY A 40 3.10 12.10 -1.86
N ALA A 41 3.75 11.27 -1.03
CA ALA A 41 4.81 10.35 -1.46
C ALA A 41 4.42 9.46 -2.66
N VAL A 42 3.14 9.09 -2.76
CA VAL A 42 2.57 8.42 -3.95
C VAL A 42 1.76 9.38 -4.83
N SER A 43 1.02 10.33 -4.23
CA SER A 43 0.17 11.28 -4.97
C SER A 43 0.98 12.49 -5.47
N GLN A 44 1.75 12.28 -6.54
CA GLN A 44 2.71 13.27 -7.08
C GLN A 44 2.13 14.23 -8.13
N SER A 45 0.80 14.30 -8.25
CA SER A 45 0.13 15.19 -9.23
C SER A 45 0.02 16.64 -8.76
N GLY A 46 0.37 16.95 -7.51
CA GLY A 46 0.18 18.27 -6.90
C GLY A 46 0.86 19.41 -7.66
N MET A 47 2.13 19.26 -8.05
CA MET A 47 2.85 20.29 -8.82
C MET A 47 2.27 20.47 -10.22
N LEU A 48 1.97 19.36 -10.92
CA LEU A 48 1.30 19.43 -12.23
C LEU A 48 -0.02 20.19 -12.13
N LEU A 49 -0.85 19.88 -11.14
CA LEU A 49 -2.13 20.54 -10.95
C LEU A 49 -1.97 22.00 -10.50
N HIS A 50 -0.95 22.29 -9.70
CA HIS A 50 -0.58 23.65 -9.29
C HIS A 50 -0.26 24.50 -10.51
N GLU A 51 0.63 24.03 -11.39
CA GLU A 51 0.99 24.75 -12.62
C GLU A 51 -0.19 24.83 -13.60
N LEU A 52 -0.97 23.76 -13.75
CA LEU A 52 -2.17 23.77 -14.59
C LEU A 52 -3.18 24.84 -14.12
N MET A 53 -3.40 24.96 -12.81
CA MET A 53 -4.28 25.97 -12.24
C MET A 53 -3.68 27.38 -12.32
N HIS A 54 -2.37 27.48 -12.12
CA HIS A 54 -1.62 28.72 -12.27
C HIS A 54 -1.78 29.26 -13.70
N ASP A 55 -1.46 28.45 -14.70
CA ASP A 55 -1.52 28.79 -16.12
C ASP A 55 -2.95 28.93 -16.63
N GLY A 56 -3.87 28.09 -16.15
CA GLY A 56 -5.29 28.19 -16.45
C GLY A 56 -5.85 29.56 -16.09
N ARG A 57 -5.40 30.15 -14.98
CA ARG A 57 -5.76 31.54 -14.62
C ARG A 57 -5.29 32.55 -15.66
N HIS A 58 -4.07 32.39 -16.14
CA HIS A 58 -3.49 33.29 -17.15
C HIS A 58 -4.20 33.14 -18.50
N LEU A 59 -4.56 31.92 -18.89
CA LEU A 59 -5.24 31.62 -20.15
C LEU A 59 -6.70 32.07 -20.15
N LEU A 60 -7.41 31.89 -19.04
CA LEU A 60 -8.84 32.23 -18.93
C LEU A 60 -9.09 33.67 -18.49
N GLY A 61 -8.04 34.44 -18.20
CA GLY A 61 -8.15 35.82 -17.72
C GLY A 61 -8.90 35.95 -16.40
N VAL A 62 -9.01 34.86 -15.62
CA VAL A 62 -9.70 34.87 -14.33
C VAL A 62 -8.81 35.59 -13.30
N PRO A 63 -9.30 36.66 -12.65
CA PRO A 63 -8.50 37.46 -11.74
C PRO A 63 -8.10 36.67 -10.49
N CYS A 64 -6.90 36.93 -9.98
CA CYS A 64 -6.35 36.33 -8.75
C CYS A 64 -6.47 37.22 -7.50
N HIS A 65 -7.33 38.24 -7.53
CA HIS A 65 -7.68 39.08 -6.39
C HIS A 65 -9.18 39.38 -6.42
#